data_AF-A0A5C4SEJ2-F1
#
_entry.id   AF-A0A5C4SEJ2-F1
#
_cell.length_a   1.000
_cell.length_b   1.000
_cell.length_c   1.000
_cell.angle_alpha   90.00
_cell.angle_beta   90.00
_cell.angle_gamma   90.00
#
_symmetry.space_group_name_H-M   'P 1'
#
loop_
_entity.id
_entity.type
_entity.pdbx_description
1 polymer ?
#
loop_
_entity_poly.entity_id
_entity_poly.type
_entity_poly.pdbx_seq_one_letter_code
_entity_poly.pdbx_strand_id
1 'polypeptide(L)'
;MTFRTRRPPLFRLVPPAVAACACALVAACVMGPGNGAFNGKASGPWAPGVDTRAQAVNGLDVGHRLMAAGQYELAIDAFNRAALDEGLTPEILSSLGSANLGLGRLGQAESLLRRAVKGAPDWPEALNNLGIVLLERGKTAEAEQILRRAYALDNGESDAIRDNLRLALENLDNPGHSEANGSEYKLVRRGGGVYRIQTTP
;
A
#
# COMPACT_ATOMS: atom_id res chain seq x y z
N MET A 1 20.09 60.75 20.81
CA MET A 1 21.17 60.57 21.82
C MET A 1 21.00 61.64 22.89
N THR A 2 20.57 61.26 24.10
CA THR A 2 20.97 61.86 25.39
C THR A 2 20.32 61.03 26.51
N PHE A 3 21.12 60.15 27.11
CA PHE A 3 20.81 59.48 28.37
C PHE A 3 20.94 60.48 29.53
N ARG A 4 20.04 60.42 30.52
CA ARG A 4 20.43 60.73 31.90
C ARG A 4 19.70 59.83 32.89
N THR A 5 20.53 59.05 33.56
CA THR A 5 20.27 58.15 34.67
C THR A 5 20.02 58.92 35.97
N ARG A 6 19.21 58.36 36.89
CA ARG A 6 19.59 58.15 38.31
C ARG A 6 18.56 57.29 39.06
N ARG A 7 19.11 56.52 39.99
CA ARG A 7 18.63 55.33 40.72
C ARG A 7 17.73 55.63 41.94
N PRO A 8 17.11 54.60 42.58
CA PRO A 8 15.96 54.69 43.50
C PRO A 8 16.36 54.77 44.99
N PRO A 9 15.38 54.72 45.93
CA PRO A 9 15.45 53.66 46.94
C PRO A 9 14.11 53.08 47.49
N LEU A 10 14.16 51.76 47.74
CA LEU A 10 13.81 51.00 48.97
C LEU A 10 12.37 50.97 49.53
N PHE A 11 11.78 49.76 49.40
CA PHE A 11 11.17 48.91 50.44
C PHE A 11 10.17 49.47 51.47
N ARG A 12 8.95 48.90 51.46
CA ARG A 12 8.25 48.21 52.59
C ARG A 12 6.99 47.51 52.04
N LEU A 13 6.97 46.18 51.88
CA LEU A 13 6.52 45.13 52.84
C LEU A 13 5.06 45.26 53.31
N VAL A 14 4.13 44.50 52.69
CA VAL A 14 2.96 43.81 53.31
C VAL A 14 2.58 42.60 52.42
N PRO A 15 2.33 41.38 52.96
CA PRO A 15 2.21 40.12 52.21
C PRO A 15 0.77 39.77 51.74
N PRO A 16 0.60 38.76 50.84
CA PRO A 16 -0.68 38.42 50.22
C PRO A 16 -1.49 37.42 51.06
N ALA A 17 -2.76 37.74 51.34
CA ALA A 17 -3.73 36.79 51.88
C ALA A 17 -4.25 35.91 50.74
N VAL A 18 -3.77 34.67 50.70
CA VAL A 18 -4.17 33.60 49.77
C VAL A 18 -5.57 33.12 50.13
N ALA A 19 -6.50 33.27 49.19
CA ALA A 19 -7.84 32.71 49.24
C ALA A 19 -7.78 31.18 49.10
N ALA A 20 -8.18 30.48 50.17
CA ALA A 20 -8.36 29.03 50.19
C ALA A 20 -9.70 28.67 49.52
N CYS A 21 -9.64 28.07 48.33
CA CYS A 21 -10.79 27.49 47.65
C CYS A 21 -10.78 25.96 47.81
N ALA A 22 -11.95 25.44 48.18
CA ALA A 22 -12.27 24.05 48.47
C ALA A 22 -12.19 23.14 47.24
N CYS A 23 -11.75 21.89 47.46
CA CYS A 23 -12.15 20.71 46.69
C CYS A 23 -11.70 19.45 47.44
N ALA A 24 -12.56 18.93 48.32
CA ALA A 24 -12.42 17.60 48.89
C ALA A 24 -12.97 16.58 47.87
N LEU A 25 -12.08 15.83 47.21
CA LEU A 25 -12.44 14.69 46.38
C LEU A 25 -12.02 13.40 47.08
N VAL A 26 -12.96 12.47 47.14
CA VAL A 26 -12.94 11.18 47.81
C VAL A 26 -11.85 10.28 47.22
N ALA A 27 -10.84 9.93 48.02
CA ALA A 27 -9.87 8.89 47.71
C ALA A 27 -10.37 7.54 48.26
N ALA A 28 -11.03 6.75 47.41
CA ALA A 28 -11.34 5.35 47.69
C ALA A 28 -10.30 4.47 47.00
N CYS A 29 -9.23 4.13 47.72
CA CYS A 29 -8.26 3.13 47.34
C CYS A 29 -8.90 1.72 47.36
N VAL A 30 -9.10 1.11 46.21
CA VAL A 30 -9.14 -0.36 46.10
C VAL A 30 -7.75 -0.81 45.67
N MET A 31 -6.88 -1.01 46.66
CA MET A 31 -5.63 -1.75 46.49
C MET A 31 -5.97 -3.23 46.69
N GLY A 32 -6.24 -3.94 45.60
CA GLY A 32 -6.15 -5.40 45.58
C GLY A 32 -4.69 -5.80 45.40
N PRO A 33 -4.18 -6.81 46.13
CA PRO A 33 -2.76 -7.16 46.11
C PRO A 33 -2.38 -7.68 44.72
N GLY A 34 -1.29 -7.12 44.20
CA GLY A 34 -0.72 -7.52 42.92
C GLY A 34 -0.29 -8.97 42.93
N ASN A 35 -0.52 -9.64 41.80
CA ASN A 35 0.38 -10.66 41.30
C ASN A 35 0.49 -10.44 39.80
N GLY A 36 1.62 -9.82 39.41
CA GLY A 36 2.05 -9.78 38.03
C GLY A 36 2.32 -11.21 37.56
N ALA A 37 1.46 -11.70 36.69
CA ALA A 37 1.71 -12.89 35.90
C ALA A 37 1.33 -12.57 34.46
N PHE A 38 2.16 -11.76 33.80
CA PHE A 38 2.16 -11.64 32.34
C PHE A 38 2.81 -12.91 31.77
N ASN A 39 2.13 -14.05 31.92
CA ASN A 39 2.55 -15.32 31.34
C ASN A 39 1.43 -15.87 30.45
N GLY A 40 1.54 -15.57 29.16
CA GLY A 40 1.42 -16.58 28.11
C GLY A 40 0.05 -17.02 27.58
N LYS A 41 -1.10 -16.73 28.19
CA LYS A 41 -2.41 -17.07 27.56
C LYS A 41 -3.46 -15.99 27.78
N ALA A 42 -3.59 -15.10 26.80
CA ALA A 42 -4.67 -14.11 26.74
C ALA A 42 -5.96 -14.77 26.24
N SER A 43 -6.70 -15.41 27.13
CA SER A 43 -8.08 -15.84 26.88
C SER A 43 -9.04 -14.94 27.67
N GLY A 44 -9.13 -13.67 27.27
CA GLY A 44 -10.09 -12.70 27.78
C GLY A 44 -10.70 -11.88 26.63
N PRO A 45 -11.77 -11.11 26.85
CA PRO A 45 -12.46 -10.34 25.80
C PRO A 45 -11.63 -9.20 25.17
N TRP A 46 -10.41 -8.97 25.67
CA TRP A 46 -9.52 -7.91 25.22
C TRP A 46 -8.62 -8.38 24.08
N ALA A 47 -8.25 -7.45 23.19
CA ALA A 47 -7.27 -7.73 22.17
C ALA A 47 -5.97 -8.27 22.81
N PRO A 48 -5.36 -9.33 22.26
CA PRO A 48 -4.06 -9.80 22.70
C PRO A 48 -3.06 -8.64 22.76
N GLY A 49 -2.19 -8.63 23.77
CA GLY A 49 -1.10 -7.65 23.83
C GLY A 49 -0.22 -7.74 22.58
N VAL A 50 0.21 -6.60 22.06
CA VAL A 50 1.17 -6.55 20.95
C VAL A 50 2.53 -7.00 21.47
N ASP A 51 3.07 -8.09 20.92
CA ASP A 51 4.44 -8.51 21.24
C ASP A 51 5.41 -7.61 20.50
N THR A 52 5.91 -6.59 21.20
CA THR A 52 6.88 -5.62 20.64
C THR A 52 8.25 -6.23 20.36
N ARG A 53 8.50 -7.47 20.81
CA ARG A 53 9.74 -8.22 20.53
C ARG A 53 9.61 -9.16 19.33
N ALA A 54 8.38 -9.43 18.88
CA ALA A 54 8.17 -10.23 17.68
C ALA A 54 8.63 -9.44 16.45
N GLN A 55 9.15 -10.14 15.44
CA GLN A 55 9.49 -9.53 14.16
C GLN A 55 8.22 -8.94 13.55
N ALA A 56 8.26 -7.66 13.16
CA ALA A 56 7.16 -7.01 12.48
C ALA A 56 6.80 -7.80 11.21
N VAL A 57 5.51 -8.01 10.99
CA VAL A 57 5.04 -8.67 9.75
C VAL A 57 5.51 -7.82 8.58
N ASN A 58 6.13 -8.46 7.57
CA ASN A 58 6.61 -7.75 6.39
C ASN A 58 5.42 -7.03 5.72
N GLY A 59 5.56 -5.71 5.49
CA GLY A 59 4.51 -4.89 4.87
C GLY A 59 4.11 -5.37 3.47
N LEU A 60 5.03 -6.01 2.76
CA LEU A 60 4.83 -6.65 1.47
C LEU A 60 3.87 -7.83 1.57
N ASP A 61 4.07 -8.73 2.54
CA ASP A 61 3.16 -9.87 2.80
C ASP A 61 1.75 -9.39 3.17
N VAL A 62 1.66 -8.37 4.02
CA VAL A 62 0.38 -7.75 4.38
C VAL A 62 -0.29 -7.17 3.14
N GLY A 63 0.45 -6.44 2.32
CA GLY A 63 -0.04 -5.89 1.06
C GLY A 63 -0.55 -6.98 0.11
N HIS A 64 0.19 -8.07 -0.08
CA HIS A 64 -0.26 -9.17 -0.95
C HIS A 64 -1.53 -9.88 -0.45
N ARG A 65 -1.71 -9.99 0.87
CA ARG A 65 -2.95 -10.50 1.48
C ARG A 65 -4.12 -9.54 1.25
N LEU A 66 -3.90 -8.24 1.42
CA LEU A 66 -4.91 -7.21 1.14
C LEU A 66 -5.30 -7.18 -0.33
N MET A 67 -4.32 -7.34 -1.23
CA MET A 67 -4.57 -7.54 -2.66
C MET A 67 -5.43 -8.78 -2.93
N ALA A 68 -5.21 -9.88 -2.21
CA ALA A 68 -6.05 -11.07 -2.34
C ALA A 68 -7.47 -10.87 -1.79
N ALA A 69 -7.63 -10.00 -0.79
CA ALA A 69 -8.92 -9.60 -0.24
C ALA A 69 -9.64 -8.51 -1.07
N GLY A 70 -9.03 -8.02 -2.17
CA GLY A 70 -9.57 -6.92 -2.98
C GLY A 70 -9.52 -5.55 -2.31
N GLN A 71 -8.78 -5.42 -1.20
CA GLN A 71 -8.64 -4.19 -0.42
C GLN A 71 -7.46 -3.36 -0.96
N TYR A 72 -7.62 -2.80 -2.16
CA TYR A 72 -6.50 -2.23 -2.89
C TYR A 72 -5.92 -0.96 -2.25
N GLU A 73 -6.74 -0.07 -1.69
CA GLU A 73 -6.25 1.10 -0.95
C GLU A 73 -5.40 0.68 0.25
N LEU A 74 -5.90 -0.27 1.06
CA LEU A 74 -5.15 -0.77 2.21
C LEU A 74 -3.86 -1.47 1.77
N ALA A 75 -3.89 -2.17 0.63
CA ALA A 75 -2.69 -2.77 0.06
C ALA A 75 -1.64 -1.71 -0.30
N ILE A 76 -2.06 -0.59 -0.91
CA ILE A 76 -1.16 0.55 -1.20
C ILE A 76 -0.51 1.07 0.08
N ASP A 77 -1.29 1.24 1.16
CA ASP A 77 -0.74 1.69 2.44
C ASP A 77 0.29 0.70 3.00
N ALA A 78 0.02 -0.61 2.91
CA ALA A 78 0.95 -1.64 3.35
C ALA A 78 2.24 -1.68 2.51
N PHE A 79 2.13 -1.58 1.18
CA PHE A 79 3.28 -1.50 0.29
C PHE A 79 4.09 -0.22 0.48
N ASN A 80 3.44 0.91 0.74
CA ASN A 80 4.13 2.15 1.07
C ASN A 80 4.93 2.02 2.36
N ARG A 81 4.41 1.31 3.37
CA ARG A 81 5.18 0.99 4.59
C ARG A 81 6.38 0.11 4.28
N ALA A 82 6.21 -0.95 3.48
CA ALA A 82 7.33 -1.78 3.03
C ALA A 82 8.39 -0.96 2.28
N ALA A 83 7.95 0.01 1.46
CA ALA A 83 8.84 0.92 0.74
C ALA A 83 9.68 1.84 1.65
N LEU A 84 9.20 2.15 2.86
CA LEU A 84 9.96 2.94 3.83
C LEU A 84 11.11 2.13 4.44
N ASP A 85 10.95 0.82 4.55
CA ASP A 85 11.94 -0.08 5.16
C ASP A 85 12.95 -0.60 4.12
N GLU A 86 12.47 -1.04 2.96
CA GLU A 86 13.26 -1.72 1.92
C GLU A 86 13.61 -0.79 0.74
N GLY A 87 12.97 0.37 0.65
CA GLY A 87 13.03 1.26 -0.50
C GLY A 87 12.05 0.88 -1.61
N LEU A 88 12.02 1.68 -2.68
CA LEU A 88 11.19 1.40 -3.86
C LEU A 88 11.85 0.36 -4.77
N THR A 89 11.86 -0.88 -4.31
CA THR A 89 12.33 -2.04 -5.09
C THR A 89 11.41 -2.28 -6.30
N PRO A 90 11.90 -2.98 -7.35
CA PRO A 90 11.04 -3.34 -8.49
C PRO A 90 9.78 -4.10 -8.07
N GLU A 91 9.89 -4.98 -7.08
CA GLU A 91 8.77 -5.76 -6.53
C GLU A 91 7.71 -4.88 -5.87
N ILE A 92 8.13 -3.94 -5.03
CA ILE A 92 7.22 -2.99 -4.39
C ILE A 92 6.58 -2.07 -5.43
N LEU A 93 7.33 -1.58 -6.42
CA LEU A 93 6.80 -0.78 -7.51
C LEU A 93 5.76 -1.54 -8.34
N SER A 94 6.04 -2.81 -8.65
CA SER A 94 5.10 -3.68 -9.37
C SER A 94 3.83 -3.94 -8.53
N SER A 95 3.98 -4.14 -7.23
CA SER A 95 2.89 -4.37 -6.29
C SER A 95 1.99 -3.14 -6.13
N LEU A 96 2.58 -1.95 -5.99
CA LEU A 96 1.85 -0.67 -6.02
C LEU A 96 1.16 -0.44 -7.37
N GLY A 97 1.83 -0.77 -8.48
CA GLY A 97 1.25 -0.67 -9.82
C GLY A 97 0.04 -1.60 -9.99
N SER A 98 0.16 -2.82 -9.48
CA SER A 98 -0.90 -3.84 -9.45
C SER A 98 -2.12 -3.39 -8.63
N ALA A 99 -1.89 -2.78 -7.46
CA ALA A 99 -2.97 -2.23 -6.64
C ALA A 99 -3.68 -1.06 -7.34
N ASN A 100 -2.93 -0.18 -8.00
CA ASN A 100 -3.50 0.92 -8.78
C ASN A 100 -4.28 0.43 -10.01
N LEU A 101 -3.84 -0.66 -10.64
CA LEU A 101 -4.61 -1.33 -11.69
C LEU A 101 -5.93 -1.86 -11.14
N GLY A 102 -5.94 -2.52 -9.99
CA GLY A 102 -7.16 -2.98 -9.31
C GLY A 102 -8.16 -1.85 -9.00
N LEU A 103 -7.67 -0.61 -8.88
CA LEU A 103 -8.47 0.59 -8.66
C LEU A 103 -8.86 1.34 -9.93
N GLY A 104 -8.49 0.85 -11.11
CA GLY A 104 -8.70 1.55 -12.39
C GLY A 104 -7.85 2.82 -12.54
N ARG A 105 -6.84 3.03 -11.68
CA ARG A 105 -5.93 4.18 -11.74
C ARG A 105 -4.83 3.94 -12.78
N LEU A 106 -5.24 3.72 -14.03
CA LEU A 106 -4.39 3.20 -15.10
C LEU A 106 -3.12 4.03 -15.35
N GLY A 107 -3.19 5.36 -15.23
CA GLY A 107 -2.01 6.23 -15.39
C GLY A 107 -0.95 6.05 -14.29
N GLN A 108 -1.39 5.89 -13.04
CA GLN A 108 -0.48 5.63 -11.91
C GLN A 108 0.11 4.22 -12.02
N ALA A 109 -0.73 3.24 -12.38
CA ALA A 109 -0.30 1.87 -12.62
C ALA A 109 0.79 1.79 -13.70
N GLU A 110 0.58 2.44 -14.86
CA GLU A 110 1.54 2.45 -15.97
C GLU A 110 2.89 3.04 -15.52
N SER A 111 2.87 4.20 -14.84
CA SER A 111 4.09 4.86 -14.38
C SER A 111 4.90 3.98 -13.42
N LEU A 112 4.23 3.34 -12.46
CA LEU A 112 4.87 2.46 -11.48
C LEU A 112 5.44 1.20 -12.14
N LEU A 113 4.67 0.55 -13.03
CA LEU A 113 5.08 -0.68 -13.70
C LEU A 113 6.23 -0.44 -14.67
N ARG A 114 6.26 0.69 -15.39
CA ARG A 114 7.43 1.06 -16.21
C ARG A 114 8.70 1.20 -15.37
N ARG A 115 8.60 1.78 -14.17
CA ARG A 115 9.74 1.87 -13.24
C ARG A 115 10.15 0.50 -12.72
N ALA A 116 9.20 -0.37 -12.40
CA ALA A 116 9.46 -1.75 -11.99
C ALA A 116 10.22 -2.52 -13.09
N VAL A 117 9.71 -2.50 -14.33
CA VAL A 117 10.36 -3.14 -15.49
C VAL A 117 11.74 -2.54 -15.77
N LYS A 118 11.94 -1.23 -15.57
CA LYS A 118 13.27 -0.63 -15.70
C LYS A 118 14.26 -1.19 -14.67
N GLY A 119 13.81 -1.47 -13.45
CA GLY A 119 14.64 -2.01 -12.38
C GLY A 119 14.85 -3.54 -12.46
N ALA A 120 13.88 -4.26 -13.03
CA ALA A 120 13.93 -5.70 -13.25
C ALA A 120 13.41 -6.01 -14.67
N PRO A 121 14.26 -5.85 -15.70
CA PRO A 121 13.83 -5.94 -17.10
C PRO A 121 13.43 -7.36 -17.52
N ASP A 122 13.95 -8.37 -16.85
CA ASP A 122 13.71 -9.78 -17.16
C ASP A 122 12.72 -10.45 -16.19
N TRP A 123 11.78 -9.67 -15.65
CA TRP A 123 10.75 -10.14 -14.73
C TRP A 123 9.39 -10.30 -15.45
N PRO A 124 8.97 -11.53 -15.80
CA PRO A 124 7.78 -11.78 -16.61
C PRO A 124 6.49 -11.21 -16.01
N GLU A 125 6.31 -11.28 -14.69
CA GLU A 125 5.08 -10.83 -14.03
C GLU A 125 4.91 -9.31 -14.08
N ALA A 126 5.99 -8.55 -13.91
CA ALA A 126 5.93 -7.09 -14.06
C ALA A 126 5.69 -6.67 -15.52
N LEU A 127 6.29 -7.37 -16.48
CA LEU A 127 6.01 -7.16 -17.90
C LEU A 127 4.55 -7.49 -18.24
N ASN A 128 4.02 -8.60 -17.72
CA ASN A 128 2.62 -8.97 -17.90
C ASN A 128 1.66 -7.89 -17.37
N ASN A 129 1.89 -7.42 -16.14
CA ASN A 129 1.06 -6.38 -15.55
C ASN A 129 1.16 -5.05 -16.32
N LEU A 130 2.34 -4.69 -16.84
CA LEU A 130 2.48 -3.54 -17.73
C LEU A 130 1.69 -3.73 -19.03
N GLY A 131 1.80 -4.90 -19.66
CA GLY A 131 1.07 -5.24 -20.87
C GLY A 131 -0.44 -5.10 -20.71
N ILE A 132 -0.99 -5.57 -19.59
CA ILE A 132 -2.41 -5.41 -19.26
C ILE A 132 -2.79 -3.93 -19.15
N VAL A 133 -2.04 -3.13 -18.40
CA VAL A 133 -2.31 -1.68 -18.28
C VAL A 133 -2.26 -0.99 -19.64
N LEU A 134 -1.36 -1.40 -20.54
CA LEU A 134 -1.27 -0.85 -21.88
C LEU A 134 -2.48 -1.23 -22.74
N LEU A 135 -2.98 -2.47 -22.64
CA LEU A 135 -4.22 -2.89 -23.30
C LEU A 135 -5.43 -2.08 -22.81
N GLU A 136 -5.60 -1.95 -21.50
CA GLU A 136 -6.69 -1.16 -20.88
C GLU A 136 -6.62 0.33 -21.27
N ARG A 137 -5.45 0.81 -21.67
CA ARG A 137 -5.26 2.20 -22.15
C ARG A 137 -5.32 2.34 -23.67
N GLY A 138 -5.66 1.28 -24.40
CA GLY A 138 -5.71 1.27 -25.87
C GLY A 138 -4.34 1.33 -26.56
N LYS A 139 -3.24 1.15 -25.82
CA LYS A 139 -1.87 1.12 -26.37
C LYS A 139 -1.51 -0.30 -26.84
N THR A 140 -2.37 -0.88 -27.67
CA THR A 140 -2.33 -2.32 -28.02
C THR A 140 -1.01 -2.76 -28.66
N ALA A 141 -0.45 -1.95 -29.57
CA ALA A 141 0.82 -2.27 -30.23
C ALA A 141 2.00 -2.33 -29.25
N GLU A 142 2.02 -1.44 -28.25
CA GLU A 142 3.06 -1.48 -27.22
C GLU A 142 2.83 -2.66 -26.26
N ALA A 143 1.57 -2.92 -25.90
CA ALA A 143 1.22 -4.04 -25.04
C ALA A 143 1.68 -5.38 -25.63
N GLU A 144 1.46 -5.58 -26.92
CA GLU A 144 1.86 -6.80 -27.64
C GLU A 144 3.37 -7.05 -27.54
N GLN A 145 4.19 -6.02 -27.78
CA GLN A 145 5.66 -6.13 -27.68
C GLN A 145 6.10 -6.52 -26.27
N ILE A 146 5.51 -5.88 -25.25
CA ILE A 146 5.81 -6.16 -23.85
C ILE A 146 5.37 -7.59 -23.47
N LEU A 147 4.18 -8.02 -23.90
CA LEU A 147 3.65 -9.35 -23.61
C LEU A 147 4.40 -10.47 -24.33
N ARG A 148 4.89 -10.23 -25.56
CA ARG A 148 5.80 -11.17 -26.23
C ARG A 148 7.07 -11.39 -25.44
N ARG A 149 7.63 -10.31 -24.87
CA ARG A 149 8.82 -10.42 -24.02
C ARG A 149 8.52 -11.21 -22.74
N ALA A 150 7.40 -10.92 -22.08
CA ALA A 150 6.95 -11.66 -20.91
C ALA A 150 6.81 -13.17 -21.22
N TYR A 151 6.15 -13.49 -22.34
CA TYR A 151 5.97 -14.87 -22.81
C TYR A 151 7.30 -15.57 -23.05
N ALA A 152 8.25 -14.90 -23.72
CA ALA A 152 9.55 -15.48 -24.02
C ALA A 152 10.38 -15.76 -22.75
N LEU A 153 10.34 -14.85 -21.77
CA LEU A 153 11.09 -15.00 -20.52
C LEU A 153 10.51 -16.11 -19.61
N ASP A 154 9.20 -16.32 -19.65
CA ASP A 154 8.51 -17.39 -18.93
C ASP A 154 8.43 -18.70 -19.74
N ASN A 155 9.05 -18.76 -20.92
CA ASN A 155 8.97 -19.88 -21.87
C ASN A 155 7.53 -20.30 -22.24
N GLY A 156 6.55 -19.40 -22.08
CA GLY A 156 5.15 -19.66 -22.33
C GLY A 156 4.46 -20.55 -21.27
N GLU A 157 4.99 -20.71 -20.06
CA GLU A 157 4.38 -21.56 -19.03
C GLU A 157 3.07 -20.95 -18.48
N SER A 158 3.05 -19.65 -18.21
CA SER A 158 1.92 -18.93 -17.59
C SER A 158 0.73 -18.77 -18.54
N ASP A 159 -0.36 -19.48 -18.24
CA ASP A 159 -1.65 -19.31 -18.92
C ASP A 159 -2.08 -17.83 -19.00
N ALA A 160 -1.83 -17.05 -17.93
CA ALA A 160 -2.21 -15.64 -17.89
C ALA A 160 -1.45 -14.83 -18.95
N ILE A 161 -0.14 -15.04 -19.07
CA ILE A 161 0.69 -14.34 -20.07
C ILE A 161 0.27 -14.76 -21.48
N ARG A 162 0.03 -16.06 -21.71
CA ARG A 162 -0.44 -16.57 -23.00
C ARG A 162 -1.76 -15.94 -23.42
N ASP A 163 -2.73 -15.90 -22.50
CA ASP A 163 -4.05 -15.34 -22.76
C ASP A 163 -4.01 -13.83 -23.00
N ASN A 164 -3.23 -13.08 -22.22
CA ASN A 164 -3.09 -11.65 -22.40
C ASN A 164 -2.41 -11.32 -23.74
N LEU A 165 -1.37 -12.09 -24.13
CA LEU A 165 -0.73 -11.94 -25.43
C LEU A 165 -1.70 -12.26 -26.58
N ARG A 166 -2.47 -13.34 -26.46
CA ARG A 166 -3.51 -13.68 -27.45
C ARG A 166 -4.49 -12.53 -27.63
N LEU A 167 -4.98 -11.95 -26.53
CA LEU A 167 -5.88 -10.80 -26.58
C LEU A 167 -5.23 -9.59 -27.25
N ALA A 168 -3.96 -9.31 -26.96
CA ALA A 168 -3.23 -8.22 -27.59
C ALA A 168 -3.13 -8.40 -29.12
N LEU A 169 -2.89 -9.62 -29.59
CA LEU A 169 -2.84 -9.96 -31.01
C LEU A 169 -4.21 -9.84 -31.67
N GLU A 170 -5.26 -10.36 -31.03
CA GLU A 170 -6.65 -10.23 -31.52
C GLU A 170 -7.07 -8.76 -31.69
N ASN A 171 -6.71 -7.90 -30.73
CA ASN A 171 -7.00 -6.46 -30.78
C ASN A 171 -6.16 -5.71 -31.84
N LEU A 172 -4.97 -6.22 -32.19
CA LEU A 172 -4.16 -5.65 -33.28
C LEU A 172 -4.72 -6.01 -34.66
N ASP A 173 -5.13 -7.26 -34.84
CA ASP A 173 -5.69 -7.75 -36.10
C ASP A 173 -7.09 -7.15 -36.36
N ASN A 174 -7.84 -6.87 -35.29
CA ASN A 174 -9.19 -6.31 -35.36
C ASN A 174 -9.35 -5.09 -34.44
N PRO A 175 -8.84 -3.90 -34.83
CA PRO A 175 -8.90 -2.69 -34.01
C PRO A 175 -10.34 -2.22 -33.71
N GLY A 176 -11.32 -2.65 -34.52
CA GLY A 176 -12.74 -2.40 -34.26
C GLY A 176 -13.35 -3.29 -33.18
N HIS A 177 -12.72 -4.40 -32.78
CA HIS A 177 -13.27 -5.33 -31.78
C HIS A 177 -13.21 -4.75 -30.35
N SER A 178 -12.18 -3.95 -30.04
CA SER A 178 -12.04 -3.29 -28.74
C SER A 178 -12.89 -2.01 -28.61
N GLU A 179 -13.26 -1.38 -29.74
CA GLU A 179 -14.02 -0.12 -29.76
C GLU A 179 -15.51 -0.31 -30.06
N ALA A 180 -15.89 -1.34 -30.85
CA ALA A 180 -17.26 -1.55 -31.31
C ALA A 180 -18.05 -2.58 -30.48
N ASN A 181 -17.36 -3.46 -29.74
CA ASN A 181 -18.00 -4.28 -28.72
C ASN A 181 -17.71 -3.66 -27.37
N GLY A 182 -18.75 -3.17 -26.69
CA GLY A 182 -18.76 -3.02 -25.24
C GLY A 182 -18.65 -4.37 -24.51
N SER A 183 -17.86 -5.31 -25.03
CA SER A 183 -17.43 -6.52 -24.33
C SER A 183 -16.63 -6.05 -23.13
N GLU A 184 -17.28 -6.07 -21.98
CA GLU A 184 -16.75 -5.62 -20.70
C GLU A 184 -15.55 -6.52 -20.34
N TYR A 185 -14.34 -6.10 -20.70
CA TYR A 185 -13.14 -6.81 -20.28
C TYR A 185 -13.04 -6.75 -18.76
N LYS A 186 -13.07 -7.92 -18.13
CA LYS A 186 -12.96 -8.04 -16.68
C LYS A 186 -11.54 -8.45 -16.31
N LEU A 187 -10.89 -7.61 -15.50
CA LEU A 187 -9.64 -7.95 -14.87
C LEU A 187 -9.87 -9.01 -13.78
N VAL A 188 -9.30 -10.19 -13.97
CA VAL A 188 -9.37 -11.30 -13.01
C VAL A 188 -7.97 -11.53 -12.42
N ARG A 189 -7.88 -11.39 -11.09
CA ARG A 189 -6.64 -11.63 -10.35
C ARG A 189 -6.42 -13.14 -10.13
N ARG A 190 -5.19 -13.62 -10.37
CA ARG A 190 -4.78 -15.03 -10.25
C ARG A 190 -3.82 -15.31 -9.07
N GLY A 191 -3.87 -14.51 -8.01
CA GLY A 191 -2.94 -14.61 -6.87
C GLY A 191 -1.66 -13.80 -7.09
N GLY A 192 -0.92 -13.48 -6.04
CA GLY A 192 0.38 -12.77 -6.12
C GLY A 192 0.37 -11.34 -6.72
N GLY A 193 -0.76 -10.84 -7.20
CA GLY A 193 -0.81 -9.59 -7.99
C GLY A 193 -0.71 -9.82 -9.50
N VAL A 194 -0.78 -11.07 -9.95
CA VAL A 194 -0.87 -11.42 -11.37
C VAL A 194 -2.32 -11.25 -11.84
N TYR A 195 -2.50 -10.51 -12.92
CA TYR A 195 -3.80 -10.28 -13.54
C TYR A 195 -3.93 -11.00 -14.89
N ARG A 196 -5.16 -11.35 -15.23
CA ARG A 196 -5.58 -11.85 -16.53
C ARG A 196 -6.77 -11.03 -17.01
N ILE A 197 -6.77 -10.65 -18.27
CA ILE A 197 -7.95 -10.05 -18.91
C ILE A 197 -8.87 -11.18 -19.38
N GLN A 198 -10.17 -11.07 -19.07
CA GLN A 198 -11.20 -11.97 -19.56
C GLN A 198 -12.26 -11.19 -20.34
N THR A 199 -12.67 -11.73 -21.48
CA THR A 199 -13.85 -11.26 -22.21
C THR A 199 -15.11 -11.76 -21.49
N THR A 200 -16.05 -10.87 -21.18
CA THR A 200 -17.41 -11.29 -20.80
C THR A 200 -18.17 -11.77 -22.04
N PRO A 201 -18.93 -12.87 -21.95
CA PRO A 201 -19.76 -13.38 -23.05
C PRO A 201 -20.95 -12.46 -23.39
#